data_AF-A0A552X1Z0-F1
#
_entry.id   AF-A0A552X1Z0-F1
#
_cell.length_a   1.000
_cell.length_b   1.000
_cell.length_c   1.000
_cell.angle_alpha   90.00
_cell.angle_beta   90.00
_cell.angle_gamma   90.00
#
_symmetry.space_group_name_H-M   'P 1'
#
loop_
_entity.id
_entity.type
_entity.pdbx_description
1 polymer ?
#
loop_
_entity_poly.entity_id
_entity_poly.type
_entity_poly.pdbx_seq_one_letter_code
_entity_poly.pdbx_strand_id
1 'polypeptide(L)'
;MHVLEFTLPMLDENFELIVLDEKTMGANHGFAKPTKGIIALREDVYYGAIDGNPRDLMTAAHELGHLLLHHETHFMRTSADVPLRAFEDSEWQANCFAGELLVPANIVASECESINEVMELFGVSREAAKVQTKAFQKEGLINWS
;
A
#
# COMPACT_ATOMS: atom_id res chain seq x y z
N MET A 1 10.06 -1.42 -4.98
CA MET A 1 10.35 -2.85 -5.20
C MET A 1 11.53 -3.38 -4.39
N HIS A 2 12.65 -2.65 -4.27
CA HIS A 2 13.82 -3.10 -3.50
C HIS A 2 13.53 -3.69 -2.11
N VAL A 3 12.61 -3.07 -1.36
CA VAL A 3 12.17 -3.58 -0.04
C VAL A 3 11.61 -5.00 -0.15
N LEU A 4 10.71 -5.25 -1.11
CA LEU A 4 10.10 -6.56 -1.29
C LEU A 4 11.08 -7.59 -1.86
N GLU A 5 11.96 -7.19 -2.77
CA GLU A 5 12.83 -8.13 -3.49
C GLU A 5 14.07 -8.54 -2.70
N PHE A 6 14.60 -7.63 -1.87
CA PHE A 6 15.91 -7.83 -1.23
C PHE A 6 15.84 -7.63 0.27
N THR A 7 15.13 -6.60 0.76
CA THR A 7 15.13 -6.28 2.18
C THR A 7 14.31 -7.28 3.00
N LEU A 8 13.08 -7.60 2.59
CA LEU A 8 12.23 -8.52 3.34
C LEU A 8 12.77 -9.95 3.38
N PRO A 9 13.26 -10.56 2.29
CA PRO A 9 13.88 -11.89 2.35
C PRO A 9 15.09 -11.97 3.28
N MET A 10 15.78 -10.84 3.53
CA MET A 10 16.89 -10.78 4.49
C MET A 10 16.42 -10.67 5.94
N LEU A 11 15.22 -10.13 6.18
CA LEU A 11 14.66 -9.92 7.51
C LEU A 11 13.81 -11.11 7.97
N ASP A 12 13.13 -11.78 7.04
CA ASP A 12 12.31 -12.96 7.28
C ASP A 12 12.59 -14.00 6.20
N GLU A 13 13.22 -15.11 6.60
CA GLU A 13 13.54 -16.23 5.71
C GLU A 13 12.30 -16.96 5.17
N ASN A 14 11.12 -16.75 5.78
CA ASN A 14 9.86 -17.33 5.33
C ASN A 14 9.11 -16.40 4.37
N PHE A 15 9.59 -15.17 4.16
CA PHE A 15 8.97 -14.26 3.23
C PHE A 15 9.21 -14.71 1.78
N GLU A 16 8.14 -14.70 0.98
CA GLU A 16 8.21 -15.04 -0.44
C GLU A 16 7.46 -13.99 -1.27
N LEU A 17 8.16 -13.40 -2.25
CA LEU A 17 7.55 -12.61 -3.31
C LEU A 17 7.34 -13.50 -4.54
N ILE A 18 6.10 -13.69 -4.94
CA ILE A 18 5.71 -14.52 -6.09
C ILE A 18 5.23 -13.61 -7.23
N VAL A 19 5.72 -13.87 -8.44
CA VAL A 19 5.23 -13.21 -9.67
C VAL A 19 4.45 -14.22 -10.48
N LEU A 20 3.18 -13.92 -10.78
CA LEU A 20 2.25 -14.83 -11.46
C LEU A 20 1.67 -14.18 -12.72
N ASP A 21 1.44 -14.97 -13.77
CA ASP A 21 0.87 -14.47 -15.02
C ASP A 21 -0.62 -14.08 -14.91
N GLU A 22 -1.12 -13.35 -15.91
CA GLU A 22 -2.51 -12.90 -15.95
C GLU A 22 -3.51 -14.07 -16.01
N LYS A 23 -3.14 -15.20 -16.61
CA LYS A 23 -4.00 -16.39 -16.66
C LYS A 23 -4.23 -16.98 -15.27
N THR A 24 -3.19 -16.98 -14.44
CA THR A 24 -3.21 -17.52 -13.08
C THR A 24 -3.90 -16.56 -12.11
N MET A 25 -3.65 -15.27 -12.25
CA MET A 25 -4.17 -14.23 -11.36
C MET A 25 -5.59 -13.74 -11.73
N GLY A 26 -5.99 -13.90 -12.99
CA GLY A 26 -7.24 -13.36 -13.50
C GLY A 26 -7.34 -11.85 -13.28
N ALA A 27 -8.43 -11.40 -12.66
CA ALA A 27 -8.67 -9.99 -12.37
C ALA A 27 -7.86 -9.44 -11.18
N ASN A 28 -7.17 -10.30 -10.42
CA ASN A 28 -6.39 -9.86 -9.27
C ASN A 28 -5.04 -9.27 -9.72
N HIS A 29 -4.71 -8.08 -9.22
CA HIS A 29 -3.45 -7.40 -9.50
C HIS A 29 -2.34 -7.77 -8.51
N GLY A 30 -2.75 -8.12 -7.29
CA GLY A 30 -1.91 -8.62 -6.22
C GLY A 30 -2.76 -9.31 -5.16
N PHE A 31 -2.11 -10.05 -4.26
CA PHE A 31 -2.69 -10.46 -2.99
C PHE A 31 -1.57 -10.79 -1.99
N ALA A 32 -1.84 -10.60 -0.71
CA ALA A 32 -1.01 -11.10 0.39
C ALA A 32 -1.64 -12.33 1.06
N LYS A 33 -0.79 -13.22 1.56
CA LYS A 33 -1.15 -14.28 2.51
C LYS A 33 -0.29 -14.12 3.76
N PRO A 34 -0.69 -13.24 4.71
CA PRO A 34 0.17 -12.83 5.81
C PRO A 34 0.64 -14.00 6.67
N THR A 35 -0.24 -14.96 6.98
CA THR A 35 0.09 -16.18 7.75
C THR A 35 1.10 -17.11 7.08
N LYS A 36 1.43 -16.89 5.81
CA LYS A 36 2.43 -17.65 5.05
C LYS A 36 3.65 -16.82 4.68
N GLY A 37 3.69 -15.53 5.02
CA GLY A 37 4.76 -14.63 4.58
C GLY A 37 4.75 -14.34 3.08
N ILE A 38 3.64 -14.54 2.37
CA ILE A 38 3.62 -14.45 0.89
C ILE A 38 2.99 -13.13 0.44
N ILE A 39 3.65 -12.46 -0.50
CA ILE A 39 3.03 -11.47 -1.39
C ILE A 39 3.10 -12.01 -2.82
N ALA A 40 1.98 -11.98 -3.54
CA ALA A 40 1.93 -12.30 -4.95
C ALA A 40 1.53 -11.06 -5.74
N LEU A 41 2.24 -10.78 -6.83
CA LEU A 41 1.91 -9.73 -7.79
C LEU A 41 1.70 -10.34 -9.17
N ARG A 42 0.74 -9.78 -9.92
CA ARG A 42 0.58 -10.13 -11.33
C ARG A 42 1.79 -9.61 -12.11
N GLU A 43 2.21 -10.35 -13.13
CA GLU A 43 3.45 -10.08 -13.87
C GLU A 43 3.56 -8.65 -14.41
N ASP A 44 2.49 -8.15 -15.04
CA ASP A 44 2.41 -6.78 -15.56
C ASP A 44 2.51 -5.72 -14.45
N VAL A 45 1.91 -5.99 -13.29
CA VAL A 45 1.98 -5.11 -12.11
C VAL A 45 3.39 -5.15 -11.50
N TYR A 46 4.01 -6.32 -11.39
CA TYR A 46 5.36 -6.43 -10.87
C TYR A 46 6.36 -5.64 -11.73
N TYR A 47 6.37 -5.85 -13.05
CA TYR A 47 7.25 -5.10 -13.95
C TYR A 47 6.89 -3.62 -14.01
N GLY A 48 5.60 -3.28 -14.00
CA GLY A 48 5.16 -1.89 -13.90
C GLY A 48 5.70 -1.20 -12.63
N ALA A 49 5.68 -1.88 -11.48
CA ALA A 49 6.23 -1.34 -10.23
C ALA A 49 7.76 -1.21 -10.26
N ILE A 50 8.47 -2.11 -10.97
CA ILE A 50 9.91 -1.98 -11.23
C ILE A 50 10.20 -0.74 -12.08
N ASP A 51 9.38 -0.48 -13.09
CA ASP A 51 9.49 0.69 -13.98
C ASP A 51 8.98 2.00 -13.35
N GLY A 52 8.56 1.96 -12.08
CA GLY A 52 8.09 3.13 -11.34
C GLY A 52 6.65 3.55 -11.68
N ASN A 53 5.83 2.65 -12.24
CA ASN A 53 4.42 2.92 -12.47
C ASN A 53 3.72 3.19 -11.12
N PRO A 54 3.08 4.38 -10.94
CA PRO A 54 2.53 4.77 -9.64
C PRO A 54 1.40 3.85 -9.16
N ARG A 55 0.57 3.37 -10.09
CA ARG A 55 -0.58 2.51 -9.77
C ARG A 55 -0.11 1.12 -9.34
N ASP A 56 0.96 0.63 -9.94
CA ASP A 56 1.50 -0.69 -9.62
C ASP A 56 2.35 -0.66 -8.33
N LEU A 57 3.09 0.43 -8.09
CA LEU A 57 3.71 0.71 -6.79
C LEU A 57 2.67 0.77 -5.66
N MET A 58 1.53 1.42 -5.88
CA MET A 58 0.43 1.45 -4.93
C MET A 58 -0.10 0.04 -4.64
N THR A 59 -0.23 -0.80 -5.67
CA THR A 59 -0.65 -2.20 -5.49
C THR A 59 0.36 -2.97 -4.63
N ALA A 60 1.65 -2.88 -4.95
CA ALA A 60 2.70 -3.55 -4.17
C ALA A 60 2.77 -3.06 -2.71
N ALA A 61 2.64 -1.75 -2.49
CA ALA A 61 2.60 -1.15 -1.16
C ALA A 61 1.35 -1.56 -0.37
N HIS A 62 0.21 -1.71 -1.04
CA HIS A 62 -1.02 -2.20 -0.44
C HIS A 62 -0.88 -3.65 0.07
N GLU A 63 -0.35 -4.55 -0.75
CA GLU A 63 -0.11 -5.94 -0.31
C GLU A 63 0.93 -6.04 0.80
N LEU A 64 1.93 -5.15 0.80
CA LEU A 64 2.86 -5.03 1.93
C LEU A 64 2.15 -4.59 3.21
N GLY A 65 1.22 -3.65 3.11
CA GLY A 65 0.36 -3.25 4.22
C GLY A 65 -0.42 -4.43 4.78
N HIS A 66 -1.01 -5.26 3.90
CA HIS A 66 -1.68 -6.49 4.33
C HIS A 66 -0.73 -7.44 5.08
N LEU A 67 0.47 -7.67 4.53
CA LEU A 67 1.46 -8.55 5.14
C LEU A 67 1.87 -8.07 6.55
N LEU A 68 2.18 -6.77 6.70
CA LEU A 68 2.73 -6.22 7.94
C LEU A 68 1.68 -5.95 9.01
N LEU A 69 0.47 -5.52 8.63
CA LEU A 69 -0.57 -5.15 9.59
C LEU A 69 -1.45 -6.34 10.01
N HIS A 70 -1.58 -7.36 9.14
CA HIS A 70 -2.60 -8.42 9.31
C HIS A 70 -2.03 -9.82 9.50
N HIS A 71 -0.75 -9.93 9.87
CA HIS A 71 -0.02 -11.20 10.09
C HIS A 71 -0.69 -12.16 11.11
N GLU A 72 -1.53 -11.63 12.03
CA GLU A 72 -2.23 -12.41 13.07
C GLU A 72 -3.76 -12.32 13.02
N THR A 73 -4.36 -12.16 11.83
CA THR A 73 -5.83 -12.08 11.68
C THR A 73 -6.53 -13.44 11.82
N HIS A 74 -6.31 -14.16 12.92
CA HIS A 74 -7.13 -15.31 13.32
C HIS A 74 -8.12 -15.02 14.46
N PHE A 75 -8.17 -13.81 15.03
CA PHE A 75 -8.95 -13.56 16.25
C PHE A 75 -10.08 -12.51 16.19
N MET A 76 -10.56 -12.13 15.00
CA MET A 76 -11.82 -11.38 14.91
C MET A 76 -12.89 -12.20 14.17
N ARG A 77 -13.41 -13.23 14.86
CA ARG A 77 -14.73 -13.77 14.53
C ARG A 77 -15.75 -12.69 14.88
N THR A 78 -16.07 -11.82 13.93
CA THR A 78 -17.23 -10.95 14.06
C THR A 78 -18.47 -11.82 14.11
N SER A 79 -19.15 -11.80 15.25
CA SER A 79 -20.57 -12.13 15.30
C SER A 79 -21.25 -11.27 14.23
N ALA A 80 -21.99 -11.88 13.31
CA ALA A 80 -22.45 -11.30 12.04
C ALA A 80 -23.33 -10.03 12.13
N ASP A 81 -23.56 -9.49 13.33
CA ASP A 81 -24.49 -8.38 13.61
C ASP A 81 -23.81 -7.08 14.10
N VAL A 82 -22.48 -6.97 14.12
CA VAL A 82 -21.79 -5.72 14.47
C VAL A 82 -21.18 -5.10 13.21
N PRO A 83 -21.58 -3.87 12.81
CA PRO A 83 -20.91 -3.20 11.70
C PRO A 83 -19.45 -2.93 12.09
N LEU A 84 -18.53 -3.53 11.34
CA LEU A 84 -17.09 -3.28 11.45
C LEU A 84 -16.84 -1.77 11.29
N ARG A 85 -16.10 -1.18 12.22
CA ARG A 85 -15.66 0.21 12.08
C ARG A 85 -14.68 0.27 10.91
N ALA A 86 -14.65 1.36 10.14
CA ALA A 86 -13.80 1.46 8.94
C ALA A 86 -12.29 1.25 9.22
N PHE A 87 -11.81 1.50 10.45
CA PHE A 87 -10.43 1.21 10.84
C PHE A 87 -10.19 -0.27 11.22
N GLU A 88 -11.23 -1.07 11.35
CA GLU A 88 -11.17 -2.53 11.52
C GLU A 88 -11.23 -3.25 10.17
N ASP A 89 -11.39 -2.50 9.07
CA ASP A 89 -11.36 -3.00 7.70
C ASP A 89 -9.91 -3.10 7.22
N SER A 90 -9.45 -4.33 7.01
CA SER A 90 -8.08 -4.64 6.57
C SER A 90 -7.72 -3.96 5.25
N GLU A 91 -8.68 -3.80 4.34
CA GLU A 91 -8.48 -3.13 3.06
C GLU A 91 -8.28 -1.63 3.22
N TRP A 92 -9.08 -1.00 4.10
CA TRP A 92 -8.92 0.42 4.39
C TRP A 92 -7.57 0.69 5.05
N GLN A 93 -7.17 -0.15 6.02
CA GLN A 93 -5.87 -0.05 6.69
C GLN A 93 -4.70 -0.24 5.71
N ALA A 94 -4.76 -1.24 4.82
CA ALA A 94 -3.75 -1.47 3.80
C ALA A 94 -3.64 -0.29 2.82
N ASN A 95 -4.77 0.31 2.42
CA ASN A 95 -4.79 1.51 1.59
C ASN A 95 -4.17 2.72 2.29
N CYS A 96 -4.49 2.95 3.57
CA CYS A 96 -3.87 4.02 4.36
C CYS A 96 -2.37 3.82 4.51
N PHE A 97 -1.93 2.58 4.80
CA PHE A 97 -0.52 2.23 4.87
C PHE A 97 0.20 2.51 3.55
N ALA A 98 -0.35 2.06 2.43
CA ALA A 98 0.24 2.28 1.12
C ALA A 98 0.35 3.77 0.77
N GLY A 99 -0.70 4.55 1.07
CA GLY A 99 -0.70 6.00 0.86
C GLY A 99 0.40 6.70 1.66
N GLU A 100 0.53 6.39 2.94
CA GLU A 100 1.54 7.00 3.81
C GLU A 100 2.97 6.54 3.46
N LEU A 101 3.13 5.28 3.06
CA LEU A 101 4.42 4.75 2.63
C LEU A 101 4.92 5.44 1.35
N LEU A 102 4.03 5.71 0.40
CA LEU A 102 4.38 6.33 -0.88
C LEU A 102 4.43 7.86 -0.80
N VAL A 103 3.63 8.47 0.06
CA VAL A 103 3.52 9.92 0.22
C VAL A 103 3.52 10.25 1.72
N PRO A 104 4.70 10.34 2.37
CA PRO A 104 4.81 10.51 3.82
C PRO A 104 4.38 11.92 4.26
N ALA A 105 3.49 12.01 5.24
CA ALA A 105 2.91 13.26 5.72
C ALA A 105 3.96 14.24 6.25
N ASN A 106 5.00 13.73 6.93
CA ASN A 106 6.06 14.57 7.49
C ASN A 106 6.88 15.26 6.40
N ILE A 107 7.11 14.58 5.27
CA ILE A 107 7.84 15.16 4.13
C ILE A 107 6.92 16.13 3.39
N VAL A 108 5.66 15.77 3.15
CA VAL A 108 4.68 16.69 2.54
C VAL A 108 4.54 17.97 3.36
N ALA A 109 4.50 17.88 4.69
CA ALA A 109 4.35 19.04 5.57
C ALA A 109 5.60 19.95 5.60
N SER A 110 6.79 19.43 5.31
CA SER A 110 8.05 20.17 5.38
C SER A 110 8.58 20.64 4.03
N GLU A 111 8.31 19.90 2.96
CA GLU A 111 8.95 20.08 1.65
C GLU A 111 7.94 20.37 0.51
N CYS A 112 6.64 20.43 0.79
CA CYS A 112 5.62 20.67 -0.23
C CYS A 112 4.59 21.73 0.19
N GLU A 113 4.19 22.55 -0.76
CA GLU A 113 3.12 23.56 -0.66
C GLU A 113 2.01 23.33 -1.69
N SER A 114 2.15 22.36 -2.60
CA SER A 114 1.15 22.08 -3.63
C SER A 114 1.02 20.61 -4.04
N ILE A 115 -0.12 20.27 -4.66
CA ILE A 115 -0.37 18.95 -5.25
C ILE A 115 0.65 18.61 -6.33
N ASN A 116 1.11 19.59 -7.11
CA ASN A 116 2.07 19.34 -8.19
C ASN A 116 3.43 18.95 -7.60
N GLU A 117 3.88 19.61 -6.53
CA GLU A 117 5.13 19.24 -5.85
C GLU A 117 5.07 17.84 -5.26
N VAL A 118 3.93 17.43 -4.69
CA VAL A 118 3.74 16.04 -4.23
C VAL A 118 3.85 15.04 -5.38
N MET A 119 3.22 15.34 -6.52
CA MET A 119 3.31 14.46 -7.70
C MET A 119 4.75 14.35 -8.20
N GLU A 120 5.48 15.48 -8.26
CA GLU A 120 6.86 15.53 -8.72
C GLU A 120 7.84 14.85 -7.76
N LEU A 121 7.67 15.08 -6.45
CA LEU A 121 8.57 14.56 -5.42
C LEU A 121 8.40 13.05 -5.19
N PHE A 122 7.16 12.56 -5.18
CA PHE A 122 6.85 11.15 -4.87
C PHE A 122 6.55 10.30 -6.10
N GLY A 123 6.47 10.91 -7.29
CA GLY A 123 6.17 10.21 -8.53
C GLY A 123 4.78 9.57 -8.53
N VAL A 124 3.78 10.23 -7.93
CA VAL A 124 2.40 9.71 -7.82
C VAL A 124 1.43 10.39 -8.79
N SER A 125 0.28 9.74 -9.05
CA SER A 125 -0.78 10.37 -9.84
C SER A 125 -1.38 11.58 -9.12
N ARG A 126 -2.00 12.48 -9.88
CA ARG A 126 -2.69 13.65 -9.33
C ARG A 126 -3.81 13.24 -8.38
N GLU A 127 -4.52 12.18 -8.70
CA GLU A 127 -5.61 11.63 -7.90
C GLU A 127 -5.10 11.12 -6.55
N ALA A 128 -4.00 10.34 -6.55
CA ALA A 128 -3.38 9.86 -5.31
C ALA A 128 -2.89 11.02 -4.43
N ALA A 129 -2.19 12.00 -5.02
CA ALA A 129 -1.73 13.19 -4.33
C ALA A 129 -2.90 13.98 -3.70
N LYS A 130 -4.02 14.14 -4.41
CA LYS A 130 -5.22 14.81 -3.89
C LYS A 130 -5.89 14.04 -2.76
N VAL A 131 -6.00 12.71 -2.89
CA VAL A 131 -6.60 11.87 -1.85
C VAL A 131 -5.79 11.96 -0.57
N GLN A 132 -4.46 11.80 -0.66
CA GLN A 132 -3.58 11.80 0.51
C GLN A 132 -3.52 13.16 1.19
N THR A 133 -3.29 14.25 0.44
CA THR A 133 -3.23 15.60 1.02
C THR A 133 -4.55 16.04 1.66
N LYS A 134 -5.69 15.61 1.11
CA LYS A 134 -7.01 15.83 1.74
C LYS A 134 -7.14 15.07 3.07
N ALA A 135 -6.60 13.87 3.17
CA ALA A 135 -6.54 13.13 4.43
C ALA A 135 -5.69 13.89 5.46
N PHE A 136 -4.51 14.36 5.04
CA PHE A 136 -3.61 15.14 5.90
C PHE A 136 -4.22 16.45 6.39
N GLN A 137 -4.94 17.19 5.53
CA GLN A 137 -5.66 18.40 5.93
C GLN A 137 -6.75 18.09 6.96
N LYS A 138 -7.51 17.00 6.76
CA LYS A 138 -8.54 16.57 7.71
C LYS A 138 -7.96 16.20 9.07
N GLU A 139 -6.74 15.67 9.09
CA GLU A 139 -6.00 15.29 10.29
C GLU A 139 -5.19 16.44 10.90
N GLY A 140 -5.14 17.60 10.25
CA GLY A 140 -4.40 18.78 10.72
C GLY A 140 -2.88 18.66 10.55
N LEU A 141 -2.41 17.75 9.69
CA LEU A 141 -0.98 17.53 9.44
C LEU A 141 -0.38 18.57 8.47
N ILE A 142 -1.21 19.14 7.59
CA ILE A 142 -0.81 20.21 6.68
C ILE A 142 -1.88 21.31 6.64
N ASN A 143 -1.44 22.56 6.41
CA ASN A 143 -2.31 23.75 6.38
C ASN A 143 -2.20 24.48 5.03
N TRP A 144 -2.35 23.74 3.93
CA TRP A 144 -2.38 24.34 2.59
C TRP A 144 -3.68 25.10 2.36
N SER A 145 -3.56 26.27 1.74
CA SER A 145 -4.67 27.16 1.36
C SER A 145 -5.44 26.65 0.15
#